data_AF-A0A914XDJ3-F1
#
_entry.id   AF-A0A914XDJ3-F1
#
_cell.length_a   1.000
_cell.length_b   1.000
_cell.length_c   1.000
_cell.angle_alpha   90.00
_cell.angle_beta   90.00
_cell.angle_gamma   90.00
#
_symmetry.space_group_name_H-M   'P 1'
#
loop_
_entity.id
_entity.type
_entity.pdbx_description
1 polymer ?
#
loop_
_entity_poly.entity_id
_entity_poly.type
_entity_poly.pdbx_seq_one_letter_code
_entity_poly.pdbx_strand_id
1 'polypeptide(L)'
;MSALTVDSLTAALHDLLNNEKYEINARRLSSMLEKKPVKSEQLVVKWTEFVAEFKQLPELESYARQLNFVQLTSLDIVVPFTLVLAAALFLVYKVFRALIRLLFGGSKLKNE
;
A
#
# COMPACT_ATOMS: atom_id res chain seq x y z
N MET A 1 3.06 -2.54 12.42
CA MET A 1 1.61 -2.77 12.26
C MET A 1 1.04 -2.99 13.64
N SER A 2 0.37 -1.99 14.21
CA SER A 2 -0.29 -2.11 15.51
C SER A 2 -1.40 -3.15 15.36
N ALA A 3 -1.27 -4.28 16.06
CA ALA A 3 -2.30 -5.31 16.06
C ALA A 3 -3.59 -4.71 16.65
N LEU A 4 -4.71 -4.82 15.94
CA LEU A 4 -6.03 -4.46 16.44
C LEU A 4 -6.43 -5.47 17.54
N THR A 5 -6.05 -5.20 18.78
CA THR A 5 -6.42 -6.00 19.95
C THR A 5 -7.65 -5.42 20.65
N VAL A 6 -8.40 -6.25 21.35
CA VAL A 6 -9.62 -5.82 22.10
C VAL A 6 -9.30 -4.70 23.09
N ASP A 7 -8.15 -4.76 23.75
CA ASP A 7 -7.69 -3.73 24.69
C ASP A 7 -7.42 -2.39 24.00
N SER A 8 -6.79 -2.41 22.82
CA SER A 8 -6.52 -1.19 22.04
C SER A 8 -7.80 -0.52 21.57
N LEU A 9 -8.80 -1.30 21.17
CA LEU A 9 -10.12 -0.78 20.78
C LEU A 9 -10.87 -0.19 21.97
N THR A 10 -10.83 -0.88 23.11
CA THR A 10 -11.51 -0.45 24.34
C THR A 10 -10.90 0.85 24.86
N ALA A 11 -9.57 0.98 24.85
CA ALA A 11 -8.87 2.21 25.21
C ALA A 11 -9.21 3.36 24.26
N ALA A 12 -9.26 3.11 22.95
CA ALA A 12 -9.62 4.13 21.96
C ALA A 12 -11.07 4.60 22.08
N LEU A 13 -12.02 3.68 22.35
CA LEU A 13 -13.42 4.04 22.59
C LEU A 13 -13.58 4.84 23.89
N HIS A 14 -12.84 4.47 24.93
CA HIS A 14 -12.84 5.21 26.19
C HIS A 14 -12.28 6.62 26.01
N ASP A 15 -11.20 6.80 25.25
CA ASP A 15 -10.71 8.14 24.89
C ASP A 15 -11.74 8.91 24.05
N LEU A 16 -12.33 8.28 23.03
CA LEU A 16 -13.31 8.93 22.16
C LEU A 16 -14.55 9.44 22.92
N LEU A 17 -15.05 8.67 23.89
CA LEU A 17 -16.25 9.02 24.65
C LEU A 17 -15.99 10.03 25.77
N ASN A 18 -14.81 10.01 26.39
CA ASN A 18 -14.51 10.85 27.55
C ASN A 18 -13.76 12.14 27.20
N ASN A 19 -13.20 12.24 26.00
CA ASN A 19 -12.45 13.41 25.58
C ASN A 19 -13.34 14.38 24.79
N GLU A 20 -13.69 15.50 25.45
CA GLU A 20 -14.57 16.55 24.90
C GLU A 20 -14.11 17.10 23.54
N LYS A 21 -12.80 17.00 23.23
CA LYS A 21 -12.28 17.42 21.93
C LYS A 21 -12.97 16.70 20.77
N TYR A 22 -13.27 15.41 20.90
CA TYR A 22 -13.96 14.67 19.83
C TYR A 22 -15.40 15.13 19.70
N GLU A 23 -16.10 15.39 20.80
CA GLU A 23 -17.47 15.90 20.80
C GLU A 23 -17.56 17.28 20.14
N ILE A 24 -16.69 18.22 20.53
CA ILE A 24 -16.67 19.58 19.96
C ILE A 24 -16.43 19.53 18.45
N ASN A 25 -15.49 18.70 18.00
CA ASN A 25 -15.20 18.55 16.57
C ASN A 25 -16.36 17.86 15.82
N ALA A 26 -17.00 16.86 16.42
CA ALA A 26 -18.16 16.20 15.84
C ALA A 26 -19.34 17.18 15.67
N ARG A 27 -19.65 17.98 16.70
CA ARG A 27 -20.68 19.03 16.63
C ARG A 27 -20.35 20.10 15.59
N ARG A 28 -19.09 20.55 15.56
CA ARG A 28 -18.60 21.49 14.54
C ARG A 28 -18.81 20.93 13.14
N LEU A 29 -18.38 19.69 12.89
CA LEU A 29 -18.55 19.03 11.59
C LEU A 29 -20.02 18.90 11.21
N SER A 30 -20.88 18.49 12.15
CA SER A 30 -22.33 18.43 11.93
C SER A 30 -22.89 19.77 11.48
N SER A 31 -22.54 20.86 12.18
CA SER A 31 -23.00 22.21 11.81
C SER A 31 -22.49 22.66 10.45
N MET A 32 -21.28 22.25 10.05
CA MET A 32 -20.72 22.54 8.72
C MET A 32 -21.46 21.77 7.63
N LEU A 33 -21.83 20.51 7.89
CA LEU A 33 -22.58 19.67 6.96
C LEU A 33 -24.01 20.15 6.76
N GLU A 34 -24.64 20.72 7.78
CA GLU A 34 -25.98 21.32 7.68
C GLU A 34 -25.94 22.66 6.96
N LYS A 35 -24.92 23.48 7.23
CA LYS A 35 -24.76 24.83 6.65
C LYS A 35 -24.02 24.83 5.31
N LYS A 36 -23.67 23.67 4.76
CA LYS A 36 -22.99 23.60 3.47
C LYS A 36 -23.82 24.34 2.40
N PRO A 37 -23.17 25.13 1.52
CA PRO A 37 -23.86 26.02 0.59
C PRO A 37 -24.69 25.28 -0.47
N VAL A 38 -24.40 23.99 -0.72
CA VAL A 38 -25.12 23.16 -1.70
C VAL A 38 -25.64 21.89 -1.03
N LYS A 39 -26.95 21.64 -1.15
CA LYS A 39 -27.58 20.43 -0.63
C LYS A 39 -27.07 19.19 -1.35
N SER A 40 -26.87 18.09 -0.60
CA SER A 40 -26.42 16.81 -1.17
C SER A 40 -27.34 16.28 -2.28
N GLU A 41 -28.65 16.42 -2.10
CA GLU A 41 -29.65 15.97 -3.09
C GLU A 41 -29.43 16.67 -4.44
N GLN A 42 -29.23 17.98 -4.42
CA GLN A 42 -28.96 18.76 -5.63
C GLN A 42 -27.62 18.40 -6.28
N LEU A 43 -26.59 18.10 -5.47
CA LEU A 43 -25.30 17.63 -5.99
C LEU A 43 -25.47 16.32 -6.74
N VAL A 44 -26.20 15.35 -6.17
CA VAL A 44 -26.42 14.04 -6.83
C VAL A 44 -27.15 14.22 -8.15
N VAL A 45 -28.21 15.05 -8.19
CA VAL A 45 -28.94 15.33 -9.43
C VAL A 45 -28.01 15.96 -10.47
N LYS A 46 -27.27 17.01 -10.11
CA LYS A 46 -26.35 17.70 -11.03
C LYS A 46 -25.25 16.77 -11.56
N TRP A 47 -24.66 15.93 -10.72
CA TRP A 47 -23.65 14.95 -11.16
C TRP A 47 -24.26 13.88 -12.07
N THR A 48 -25.50 13.47 -11.81
CA THR A 48 -26.21 12.51 -12.65
C THR A 48 -26.54 13.12 -14.02
N GLU A 49 -27.02 14.37 -14.06
CA GLU A 49 -27.24 15.11 -15.31
C GLU A 49 -25.93 15.30 -16.08
N PHE A 50 -24.85 15.67 -15.39
CA PHE A 50 -23.53 15.81 -15.98
C PHE A 50 -23.03 14.50 -16.61
N VAL A 51 -23.16 13.37 -15.90
CA VAL A 51 -22.79 12.07 -16.46
C VAL A 51 -23.70 11.67 -17.63
N ALA A 52 -24.99 12.00 -17.57
CA ALA A 52 -25.94 11.73 -18.65
C ALA A 52 -25.64 12.56 -19.91
N GLU A 53 -25.25 13.83 -19.74
CA GLU A 53 -24.92 14.76 -20.82
C GLU A 53 -23.58 14.42 -21.49
N PHE A 54 -22.54 14.19 -20.68
CA PHE A 54 -21.18 13.98 -21.18
C PHE A 54 -20.83 12.50 -21.42
N LYS A 55 -21.71 11.56 -21.03
CA LYS A 55 -21.65 10.08 -21.19
C LYS A 55 -20.35 9.42 -20.74
N GLN A 56 -19.26 9.70 -21.45
CA GLN A 56 -17.91 9.25 -21.18
C GLN A 56 -17.00 10.47 -21.19
N LEU A 57 -16.51 10.85 -20.01
CA LEU A 57 -15.40 11.77 -19.93
C LEU A 57 -14.12 10.93 -20.08
N PRO A 58 -13.41 10.99 -21.22
CA PRO A 58 -12.16 10.26 -21.40
C PRO A 58 -11.12 10.61 -20.32
N GLU A 59 -11.21 11.80 -19.73
CA GLU A 59 -10.40 12.24 -18.59
C GLU A 59 -10.77 11.57 -17.25
N LEU A 60 -12.00 11.07 -17.09
CA LEU A 60 -12.41 10.25 -15.93
C LEU A 60 -12.23 8.75 -16.19
N GLU A 61 -11.87 8.34 -17.41
CA GLU A 61 -11.41 6.98 -17.61
C GLU A 61 -10.11 6.81 -16.83
N SER A 62 -10.10 5.83 -15.92
CA SER A 62 -8.89 5.49 -15.17
C SER A 62 -7.77 5.23 -16.18
N TYR A 63 -6.72 6.06 -16.13
CA TYR A 63 -5.53 5.93 -16.97
C TYR A 63 -4.94 4.50 -16.88
N ALA A 64 -5.22 3.78 -15.79
CA ALA A 64 -4.89 2.37 -15.61
C ALA A 64 -5.44 1.44 -16.71
N ARG A 65 -6.53 1.81 -17.41
CA ARG A 65 -7.10 1.03 -18.50
C ARG A 65 -6.34 1.21 -19.82
N GLN A 66 -5.62 2.32 -19.98
CA GLN A 66 -4.81 2.64 -21.16
C GLN A 66 -3.33 2.30 -20.98
N LEU A 67 -2.90 1.92 -19.77
CA LEU A 67 -1.53 1.49 -19.50
C LEU A 67 -1.28 0.11 -20.12
N ASN A 68 -0.20 0.02 -20.89
CA ASN A 68 0.26 -1.24 -21.46
C ASN A 68 0.64 -2.21 -20.31
N PHE A 69 0.48 -3.53 -20.49
CA PHE A 69 0.79 -4.52 -19.44
C PHE A 69 2.18 -4.33 -18.83
N VAL A 70 3.14 -3.89 -19.65
CA VAL A 70 4.52 -3.56 -19.25
C VAL A 70 4.58 -2.41 -18.23
N GLN A 71 3.77 -1.36 -18.40
CA GLN A 71 3.69 -0.22 -17.48
C GLN A 71 2.89 -0.58 -16.23
N LEU A 72 1.80 -1.34 -16.38
CA LEU A 72 0.98 -1.78 -15.25
C LEU A 72 1.79 -2.65 -14.26
N THR A 73 2.66 -3.51 -14.78
CA THR A 73 3.50 -4.41 -13.97
C THR A 73 4.89 -3.84 -13.67
N SER A 74 5.19 -2.60 -14.09
CA SER A 74 6.52 -1.97 -13.93
C SER A 74 7.66 -2.93 -14.27
N LEU A 75 7.55 -3.59 -15.43
CA LEU A 75 8.42 -4.69 -15.80
C LEU A 75 9.92 -4.27 -15.86
N ASP A 76 10.18 -3.02 -16.23
CA ASP A 76 11.52 -2.41 -16.24
C ASP A 76 12.18 -2.37 -14.85
N ILE A 77 11.41 -2.42 -13.76
CA ILE A 77 11.94 -2.46 -12.39
C ILE A 77 12.05 -3.92 -11.91
N VAL A 78 11.04 -4.74 -12.20
CA VAL A 78 10.97 -6.13 -11.72
C VAL A 78 12.07 -7.00 -12.33
N VAL A 79 12.37 -6.83 -13.62
CA VAL A 79 13.38 -7.63 -14.34
C VAL A 79 14.79 -7.42 -13.80
N PRO A 80 15.34 -6.19 -13.72
CA PRO A 80 16.69 -6.00 -13.17
C PRO A 80 16.73 -6.34 -11.67
N PHE A 81 15.67 -6.07 -10.91
CA PHE A 81 15.63 -6.40 -9.48
C PHE A 81 15.74 -7.91 -9.24
N THR A 82 14.96 -8.71 -9.97
CA THR A 82 15.02 -10.18 -9.87
C THR A 82 16.37 -10.74 -10.33
N LEU A 83 16.97 -10.17 -11.38
CA LEU A 83 18.29 -10.56 -11.86
C LEU A 83 19.38 -10.30 -10.81
N VAL A 84 19.39 -9.10 -10.21
CA VAL A 84 20.35 -8.73 -9.16
C VAL A 84 20.20 -9.62 -7.94
N LEU A 85 18.96 -9.89 -7.52
CA LEU A 85 18.69 -10.79 -6.39
C LEU A 85 19.18 -12.22 -6.67
N ALA A 86 18.91 -12.75 -7.87
CA ALA A 86 19.38 -14.08 -8.27
C ALA A 86 20.92 -14.16 -8.33
N ALA A 87 21.58 -13.13 -8.85
CA ALA A 87 23.04 -13.04 -8.89
C ALA A 87 23.65 -13.02 -7.48
N ALA A 88 23.07 -12.23 -6.56
CA ALA A 88 23.50 -12.17 -5.16
C ALA A 88 23.38 -13.55 -4.47
N LEU A 89 22.23 -14.21 -4.62
CA LEU A 89 22.01 -15.56 -4.06
C LEU A 89 22.97 -16.58 -4.64
N PHE A 90 23.24 -16.52 -5.95
CA PHE A 90 24.19 -17.41 -6.61
C PHE A 90 25.62 -17.22 -6.08
N LEU A 91 26.03 -15.97 -5.87
CA LEU A 91 27.35 -15.64 -5.33
C LEU A 91 27.49 -16.15 -3.88
N VAL A 92 26.48 -15.92 -3.04
CA VAL A 92 26.44 -16.47 -1.67
C VAL A 92 26.54 -17.99 -1.68
N TYR A 93 25.77 -18.67 -2.53
CA TYR A 93 25.83 -20.13 -2.66
C TYR A 93 27.22 -20.63 -3.08
N LYS A 94 27.86 -19.96 -4.04
CA LYS A 94 29.22 -20.29 -4.49
C LYS A 94 30.26 -20.12 -3.38
N VAL A 95 30.20 -19.00 -2.65
CA VAL A 95 31.10 -18.72 -1.52
C VAL A 95 30.89 -19.77 -0.42
N PHE A 96 29.64 -20.03 -0.03
CA PHE A 96 29.32 -21.03 0.98
C PHE A 96 29.81 -22.43 0.60
N ARG A 97 29.61 -22.85 -0.65
CA ARG A 97 30.13 -24.12 -1.17
C ARG A 97 31.66 -24.17 -1.22
N ALA A 98 32.33 -23.04 -1.48
CA ALA A 98 33.79 -22.95 -1.45
C ALA A 98 34.32 -23.08 -0.02
N LEU A 99 33.71 -22.40 0.94
CA LEU A 99 34.05 -22.50 2.37
C LEU A 99 33.88 -23.92 2.90
N ILE A 100 32.77 -24.59 2.58
CA ILE A 100 32.56 -26.00 2.94
C ILE A 100 33.67 -26.88 2.33
N ARG A 101 34.01 -26.69 1.05
CA ARG A 101 35.08 -27.48 0.41
C ARG A 101 36.45 -27.25 1.04
N LEU A 102 36.77 -26.02 1.44
CA LEU A 102 38.04 -25.70 2.11
C LEU A 102 38.10 -26.32 3.52
N LEU A 103 37.02 -26.24 4.29
CA LEU A 103 36.95 -26.83 5.62
C LEU A 103 37.00 -28.37 5.60
N PHE A 104 36.33 -29.02 4.64
CA PHE A 104 36.35 -30.48 4.49
C PHE A 104 37.57 -31.00 3.72
N GLY A 105 38.23 -30.20 2.89
CA GLY A 105 39.44 -30.56 2.15
C GLY A 105 40.74 -30.37 2.95
N GLY A 106 40.77 -29.42 3.89
CA GLY A 106 41.93 -29.16 4.75
C GLY A 106 42.17 -30.22 5.84
N SER A 107 41.18 -31.06 6.15
CA SER A 107 41.33 -32.15 7.14
C SER A 107 42.13 -33.35 6.63
N LYS A 108 42.42 -33.43 5.33
CA LYS A 108 43.20 -34.53 4.72
C LYS A 108 44.72 -34.29 4.70
N LEU A 109 45.22 -33.09 5.02
CA LEU A 109 46.64 -32.73 4.96
C LEU A 109 47.35 -32.65 6.33
N LYS A 110 46.65 -32.97 7.44
CA LYS A 110 47.21 -32.99 8.80
C LYS A 110 47.39 -34.41 9.38
N ASN A 111 47.26 -35.43 8.55
CA ASN A 111 47.50 -36.83 8.93
C ASN A 111 48.42 -37.51 7.88
N GLU A 112 49.59 -36.95 7.63
CA GLU A 112 50.81 -37.66 7.20
C GLU A 112 52.00 -37.08 7.97
#